data_AF-A0A3R9PL26-F1
#
_entry.id   AF-A0A3R9PL26-F1
#
_cell.length_a   1.000
_cell.length_b   1.000
_cell.length_c   1.000
_cell.angle_alpha   90.00
_cell.angle_beta   90.00
_cell.angle_gamma   90.00
#
_symmetry.space_group_name_H-M   'P 1'
#
loop_
_entity.id
_entity.type
_entity.pdbx_description
1 polymer ?
#
loop_
_entity_poly.entity_id
_entity_poly.type
_entity_poly.pdbx_seq_one_letter_code
_entity_poly.pdbx_strand_id
1 'polypeptide(L)'
;MLLLRVGYNANYYNSLLHKLTKIKRSVPVHVDVFARGGTVFVMSLDDGLSAAFLYAAYLKAKKKGLNADLMYARYIDEDWLPEEVRKTGEKWLSRRLSGKNAKMLRSRSITEHIFARW
;
A
#
# COMPACT_ATOMS: atom_id res chain seq x y z
N MET A 1 10.39 -1.72 -6.14
CA MET A 1 9.23 -2.54 -5.78
C MET A 1 9.01 -2.40 -4.28
N LEU A 2 7.79 -2.06 -3.84
CA LEU A 2 7.45 -2.05 -2.42
C LEU A 2 6.82 -3.39 -2.01
N LEU A 3 7.15 -3.80 -0.80
CA LEU A 3 6.60 -4.98 -0.16
C LEU A 3 6.10 -4.60 1.24
N LEU A 4 4.92 -5.09 1.58
CA LEU A 4 4.39 -5.08 2.93
C LEU A 4 4.22 -6.53 3.39
N ARG A 5 4.81 -6.84 4.54
CA ARG A 5 4.67 -8.12 5.23
C ARG A 5 3.75 -7.94 6.43
N VAL A 6 2.70 -8.75 6.55
CA VAL A 6 1.76 -8.68 7.68
C VAL A 6 1.52 -10.06 8.26
N GLY A 7 1.51 -10.20 9.59
CA GLY A 7 1.09 -11.43 10.25
C GLY A 7 -0.32 -11.87 9.79
N TYR A 8 -0.50 -13.16 9.51
CA TYR A 8 -1.75 -13.62 8.91
C TYR A 8 -2.96 -13.39 9.82
N ASN A 9 -3.99 -12.79 9.24
CA ASN A 9 -5.30 -12.63 9.86
C ASN A 9 -6.36 -12.70 8.75
N ALA A 10 -7.26 -13.69 8.82
CA ALA A 10 -8.23 -13.95 7.76
C ALA A 10 -9.15 -12.74 7.47
N ASN A 11 -9.60 -12.04 8.52
CA ASN A 11 -10.44 -10.85 8.38
C ASN A 11 -9.69 -9.71 7.69
N TYR A 12 -8.42 -9.49 8.04
CA TYR A 12 -7.56 -8.54 7.35
C TYR A 12 -7.41 -8.91 5.87
N TYR A 13 -6.98 -10.15 5.58
CA TYR A 13 -6.72 -10.65 4.23
C TYR A 13 -7.95 -10.52 3.32
N ASN A 14 -9.09 -11.07 3.72
CA ASN A 14 -10.33 -11.03 2.94
C ASN A 14 -10.80 -9.59 2.70
N SER A 15 -10.69 -8.74 3.72
CA SER A 15 -11.05 -7.33 3.57
C SER A 15 -10.11 -6.56 2.62
N LEU A 16 -8.84 -7.00 2.52
CA LEU A 16 -7.86 -6.40 1.61
C LEU A 16 -8.14 -6.82 0.18
N LEU A 17 -8.40 -8.11 -0.07
CA LEU A 17 -8.78 -8.64 -1.38
C LEU A 17 -10.05 -7.98 -1.89
N HIS A 18 -11.09 -7.88 -1.05
CA HIS A 18 -12.34 -7.21 -1.43
C HIS A 18 -12.11 -5.76 -1.83
N LYS A 19 -11.27 -5.05 -1.07
CA LYS A 19 -10.91 -3.67 -1.36
C LYS A 19 -10.13 -3.56 -2.68
N LEU A 20 -9.13 -4.42 -2.90
CA LEU A 20 -8.34 -4.45 -4.13
C LEU A 20 -9.23 -4.70 -5.36
N THR A 21 -10.12 -5.68 -5.30
CA THR A 21 -11.07 -6.00 -6.39
C THR A 21 -11.97 -4.81 -6.73
N LYS A 22 -12.49 -4.10 -5.73
CA LYS A 22 -13.28 -2.88 -5.96
C LYS A 22 -12.47 -1.77 -6.62
N ILE A 23 -11.20 -1.64 -6.25
CA ILE A 23 -10.32 -0.57 -6.72
C ILE A 23 -9.85 -0.83 -8.15
N LYS A 24 -9.43 -2.06 -8.48
CA LYS A 24 -8.99 -2.45 -9.83
C LYS A 24 -10.05 -2.17 -10.91
N ARG A 25 -11.34 -2.14 -10.54
CA ARG A 25 -12.45 -1.74 -11.43
C ARG A 25 -12.51 -0.25 -11.76
N SER A 26 -11.90 0.59 -10.94
CA SER A 26 -12.01 2.06 -11.02
C SER A 26 -10.70 2.74 -11.40
N VAL A 27 -9.57 2.17 -11.02
CA VAL A 27 -8.24 2.73 -11.24
C VAL A 27 -7.22 1.61 -11.47
N PRO A 28 -6.25 1.81 -12.37
CA PRO A 28 -5.17 0.86 -12.61
C PRO A 28 -4.24 0.90 -11.41
N VAL A 29 -4.31 -0.14 -10.59
CA VAL A 29 -3.44 -0.33 -9.42
C VAL A 29 -2.71 -1.65 -9.62
N HIS A 30 -1.39 -1.57 -9.61
CA HIS A 30 -0.48 -2.68 -9.81
C HIS A 30 -0.05 -3.23 -8.46
N VAL A 31 -0.99 -3.94 -7.84
CA VAL A 31 -0.81 -4.57 -6.53
C VAL A 31 -1.25 -6.02 -6.59
N ASP A 32 -0.42 -6.88 -6.00
CA ASP A 32 -0.72 -8.28 -5.73
C ASP A 32 -0.76 -8.53 -4.23
N VAL A 33 -1.72 -9.38 -3.84
CA VAL A 33 -1.99 -9.74 -2.45
C VAL A 33 -2.10 -11.25 -2.38
N PHE A 34 -1.30 -11.87 -1.52
CA PHE A 34 -1.32 -13.31 -1.32
C PHE A 34 -0.95 -13.68 0.12
N ALA A 35 -1.28 -14.88 0.54
CA ALA A 35 -0.91 -15.40 1.86
C ALA A 35 -0.04 -16.66 1.71
N ARG A 36 1.05 -16.75 2.49
CA ARG A 36 1.94 -17.90 2.53
C ARG A 36 2.63 -17.98 3.89
N GLY A 37 2.74 -19.20 4.46
CA GLY A 37 3.51 -19.44 5.69
C GLY A 37 3.09 -18.55 6.87
N GLY A 38 1.78 -18.40 7.12
CA GLY A 38 1.28 -17.57 8.21
C GLY A 38 1.50 -16.06 8.02
N THR A 39 1.78 -15.62 6.80
CA THR A 39 2.03 -14.22 6.46
C THR A 39 1.18 -13.78 5.27
N VAL A 40 0.63 -12.57 5.32
CA VAL A 40 0.03 -11.88 4.18
C VAL A 40 1.08 -10.96 3.57
N PHE A 41 1.29 -11.09 2.27
CA PHE A 41 2.17 -10.24 1.48
C PHE A 41 1.32 -9.33 0.61
N VAL A 42 1.72 -8.06 0.56
CA VAL A 42 1.19 -7.07 -0.38
C VAL A 42 2.37 -6.51 -1.15
N MET A 43 2.39 -6.74 -2.45
CA MET A 43 3.44 -6.30 -3.36
C MET A 43 2.90 -5.22 -4.28
N SER A 44 3.65 -4.13 -4.46
CA SER A 44 3.26 -3.06 -5.37
C SER A 44 4.41 -2.65 -6.28
N LEU A 45 4.04 -2.17 -7.47
CA LEU A 45 4.96 -1.35 -8.27
C LEU A 45 5.24 -0.01 -7.57
N ASP A 46 6.26 0.68 -8.07
CA ASP A 46 6.78 1.92 -7.51
C ASP A 46 6.02 3.17 -7.98
N ASP A 47 4.81 2.99 -8.53
CA ASP A 47 3.93 4.10 -8.84
C ASP A 47 3.20 4.58 -7.58
N GLY A 48 2.96 5.89 -7.50
CA GLY A 48 2.39 6.53 -6.31
C GLY A 48 1.01 5.99 -5.92
N LEU A 49 0.22 5.49 -6.88
CA LEU A 49 -1.13 5.00 -6.58
C LEU A 49 -1.08 3.60 -5.97
N SER A 50 -0.26 2.71 -6.52
CA SER A 50 -0.03 1.37 -5.97
C SER A 50 0.67 1.44 -4.61
N ALA A 51 1.64 2.34 -4.46
CA ALA A 51 2.27 2.64 -3.18
C ALA A 51 1.26 3.18 -2.14
N ALA A 52 0.33 4.04 -2.56
CA ALA A 52 -0.71 4.56 -1.65
C ALA A 52 -1.68 3.46 -1.20
N PHE A 53 -1.98 2.48 -2.08
CA PHE A 53 -2.77 1.32 -1.70
C PHE A 53 -2.06 0.47 -0.64
N LEU A 54 -0.78 0.19 -0.89
CA LEU A 54 0.07 -0.59 0.03
C LEU A 54 0.20 0.12 1.38
N TYR A 55 0.40 1.44 1.39
CA TYR A 55 0.42 2.22 2.62
C TYR A 55 -0.91 2.19 3.37
N ALA A 56 -2.04 2.25 2.66
CA ALA A 56 -3.36 2.07 3.27
C ALA A 56 -3.53 0.67 3.89
N ALA A 57 -2.96 -0.36 3.25
CA ALA A 57 -2.95 -1.72 3.78
C ALA A 57 -2.11 -1.83 5.06
N TYR A 58 -0.95 -1.16 5.08
CA TYR A 58 -0.05 -1.10 6.23
C TYR A 58 -0.71 -0.40 7.43
N LEU A 59 -1.29 0.79 7.23
CA LEU A 59 -2.00 1.49 8.30
C LEU A 59 -3.18 0.68 8.85
N LYS A 60 -3.89 -0.05 7.99
CA LYS A 60 -4.98 -0.93 8.41
C LYS A 60 -4.48 -2.09 9.27
N ALA A 61 -3.30 -2.63 8.97
CA ALA A 61 -2.66 -3.67 9.77
C ALA A 61 -2.25 -3.13 11.15
N LYS A 62 -1.58 -1.96 11.20
CA LYS A 62 -1.24 -1.27 12.45
C LYS A 62 -2.46 -1.02 13.33
N LYS A 63 -3.55 -0.48 12.76
CA LYS A 63 -4.81 -0.24 13.49
C LYS A 63 -5.44 -1.51 14.08
N LYS A 64 -5.11 -2.68 13.54
CA LYS A 64 -5.57 -3.98 14.02
C LYS A 64 -4.58 -4.63 15.01
N GLY A 65 -3.48 -3.97 15.34
CA GLY A 65 -2.42 -4.53 16.18
C GLY A 65 -1.69 -5.70 15.53
N LEU A 66 -1.69 -5.79 14.20
CA LEU A 66 -0.96 -6.84 13.48
C LEU A 66 0.50 -6.41 13.28
N ASN A 67 1.43 -7.36 13.42
CA ASN A 67 2.82 -7.17 13.05
C ASN A 67 2.89 -6.87 11.55
N ALA A 68 3.40 -5.69 11.20
CA ALA A 68 3.41 -5.17 9.84
C ALA A 68 4.74 -4.49 9.53
N ASP A 69 5.44 -4.96 8.50
CA ASP A 69 6.74 -4.45 8.08
C ASP A 69 6.66 -3.90 6.65
N LEU A 70 7.17 -2.68 6.45
CA LEU A 70 7.34 -2.07 5.13
C LEU A 70 8.76 -2.29 4.61
N MET A 71 8.86 -2.60 3.33
CA MET A 71 10.14 -2.95 2.69
C MET A 71 10.26 -2.39 1.27
N TYR A 72 11.48 -1.96 0.93
CA TYR A 72 11.95 -1.65 -0.42
C TYR A 72 13.39 -2.15 -0.57
N ALA A 73 13.57 -3.39 -1.06
CA ALA A 73 14.82 -4.18 -0.98
C ALA A 73 15.37 -4.44 0.44
N ARG A 74 15.11 -3.56 1.41
CA ARG A 74 15.38 -3.62 2.86
C ARG A 74 14.16 -3.10 3.63
N TYR A 75 14.17 -3.20 4.96
CA TYR A 75 13.19 -2.51 5.81
C TYR A 75 13.28 -1.00 5.62
N ILE A 76 12.12 -0.35 5.50
CA ILE A 76 12.00 1.11 5.38
C ILE A 76 11.04 1.64 6.43
N ASP A 77 11.26 2.88 6.84
CA ASP A 77 10.31 3.61 7.66
C ASP A 77 9.18 4.20 6.82
N GLU A 78 8.03 4.42 7.44
CA GLU A 78 6.83 4.91 6.75
C GLU A 78 7.01 6.32 6.16
N ASP A 79 7.85 7.15 6.78
CA ASP A 79 8.14 8.52 6.37
C ASP A 79 9.05 8.62 5.13
N TRP A 80 9.64 7.51 4.70
CA TRP A 80 10.36 7.41 3.42
C TRP A 80 9.39 7.53 2.24
N LEU A 81 8.13 7.16 2.44
CA LEU A 81 7.10 7.35 1.42
C LEU A 81 6.77 8.84 1.23
N PRO A 82 6.58 9.29 -0.01
CA PRO A 82 6.22 10.68 -0.29
C PRO A 82 4.97 11.09 0.47
N GLU A 83 4.94 12.35 0.94
CA GLU A 83 3.82 12.86 1.75
C GLU A 83 2.46 12.71 1.05
N GLU A 84 2.41 12.93 -0.27
CA GLU A 84 1.21 12.77 -1.08
C GLU A 84 0.69 11.33 -1.11
N VAL A 85 1.61 10.35 -1.16
CA VAL A 85 1.31 8.92 -1.09
C VAL A 85 0.74 8.59 0.28
N ARG A 86 1.37 9.09 1.36
CA ARG A 86 0.90 8.89 2.73
C ARG A 86 -0.49 9.46 2.96
N LYS A 87 -0.70 10.75 2.64
CA LYS A 87 -2.00 11.42 2.73
C LYS A 87 -3.09 10.70 1.93
N THR A 88 -2.74 10.14 0.78
CA THR A 88 -3.69 9.39 -0.04
C THR A 88 -4.02 8.05 0.59
N GLY A 89 -3.03 7.31 1.09
CA GLY A 89 -3.25 6.04 1.77
C GLY A 89 -4.12 6.20 3.03
N GLU A 90 -3.89 7.26 3.82
CA GLU A 90 -4.71 7.62 4.97
C GLU A 90 -6.17 7.87 4.58
N LYS A 91 -6.42 8.67 3.54
CA LYS A 91 -7.77 8.91 3.02
C LYS A 91 -8.41 7.63 2.51
N TRP A 92 -7.61 6.72 1.94
CA TRP A 92 -8.11 5.47 1.39
C TRP A 92 -8.55 4.48 2.46
N LEU A 93 -8.10 4.62 3.71
CA LEU A 93 -8.60 3.80 4.82
C LEU A 93 -10.11 3.96 5.05
N SER A 94 -10.62 5.17 4.86
CA SER A 94 -11.98 5.55 5.28
C SER A 94 -12.92 5.92 4.12
N ARG A 95 -12.40 6.22 2.92
CA ARG A 95 -13.20 6.74 1.80
C ARG A 95 -12.80 6.16 0.44
N ARG A 96 -13.70 6.29 -0.54
CA ARG A 96 -13.43 6.02 -1.96
C ARG A 96 -12.51 7.11 -2.51
N LEU A 97 -11.54 6.74 -3.36
CA LEU A 97 -10.64 7.72 -3.97
C LEU A 97 -11.39 8.59 -4.98
N SER A 98 -11.16 9.91 -4.96
CA SER A 98 -11.65 10.79 -6.02
C SER A 98 -10.77 10.67 -7.28
N GLY A 99 -11.37 10.83 -8.46
CA GLY A 99 -10.65 10.71 -9.74
C GLY A 99 -9.50 11.70 -9.89
N LYS A 100 -9.61 12.90 -9.31
CA LYS A 100 -8.56 13.94 -9.31
C LYS A 100 -7.30 13.47 -8.55
N ASN A 101 -7.46 12.87 -7.37
CA ASN A 101 -6.33 12.35 -6.58
C ASN A 101 -5.67 11.15 -7.26
N ALA A 102 -6.48 10.29 -7.90
CA ALA A 102 -5.96 9.14 -8.64
C ALA A 102 -5.08 9.58 -9.83
N LYS A 103 -5.48 10.64 -10.55
CA LYS A 103 -4.73 11.13 -11.71
C LYS A 103 -3.38 11.74 -11.31
N MET A 104 -3.33 12.45 -10.19
CA MET A 104 -2.10 13.08 -9.67
C MET A 104 -1.01 12.07 -9.31
N LEU A 105 -1.38 10.91 -8.78
CA LEU A 105 -0.42 9.90 -8.33
C LEU A 105 0.06 8.94 -9.42
N ARG A 106 -0.67 8.82 -10.53
CA ARG A 106 -0.31 7.89 -11.62
C ARG A 106 1.04 8.19 -12.27
N SER A 107 1.45 9.45 -12.31
CA SER A 107 2.70 9.87 -12.95
C SER A 107 3.88 9.98 -11.99
N ARG A 108 3.70 9.67 -10.69
CA ARG A 108 4.76 9.80 -9.70
C ARG A 108 5.39 8.45 -9.43
N SER A 109 6.71 8.37 -9.60
CA SER A 109 7.51 7.30 -9.04
C SER A 109 7.87 7.62 -7.59
N ILE A 110 7.90 6.60 -6.73
CA ILE A 110 8.37 6.75 -5.35
C ILE A 110 9.87 6.44 -5.21
N THR A 111 10.48 5.84 -6.23
CA THR A 111 11.85 5.30 -6.16
C THR A 111 12.85 6.38 -5.78
N GLU A 112 12.80 7.53 -6.44
CA GLU A 112 13.70 8.67 -6.17
C GLU A 112 13.65 9.12 -4.71
N HIS A 113 12.46 9.10 -4.09
CA HIS A 113 12.27 9.50 -2.70
C HIS A 113 12.86 8.50 -1.69
N ILE A 114 12.92 7.22 -2.07
CA ILE A 114 13.53 6.17 -1.27
C ILE A 114 15.06 6.26 -1.39
N PHE A 115 15.58 6.41 -2.61
CA PHE A 115 17.03 6.54 -2.83
C PHE A 115 17.63 7.80 -2.21
N ALA A 116 16.87 8.89 -2.08
CA ALA A 116 17.33 10.10 -1.39
C ALA A 116 17.57 9.91 0.13
N ARG A 117 17.08 8.81 0.71
CA ARG A 117 17.22 8.46 2.14
C ARG A 117 18.05 7.20 2.37
N TRP A 118 18.71 6.74 1.31
CA TRP A 118 19.45 5.49 1.26
C TRP A 118 20.78 5.54 2.01
#